data_AF-A0A534IW23-F1
#
_entry.id   AF-A0A534IW23-F1
#
_cell.length_a   1.000
_cell.length_b   1.000
_cell.length_c   1.000
_cell.angle_alpha   90.00
_cell.angle_beta   90.00
_cell.angle_gamma   90.00
#
_symmetry.space_group_name_H-M   'P 1'
#
loop_
_entity.id
_entity.type
_entity.pdbx_description
1 polymer ?
#
loop_
_entity_poly.entity_id
_entity_poly.type
_entity_poly.pdbx_seq_one_letter_code
_entity_poly.pdbx_strand_id
1 'polypeptide(L)'
;MQSRRGDRRGIRHDPGRFRTRRPIQHLCGPRPHRESRGLNQRARDRRSPRPGGISGRRTAREENQVETSKADLPLRCDVQAAVLGTGGLGRIITLELASDPRVDEIVIADKKGDRSRALKSLGKTAAIQALEADVKDPYALRRVLADADVAVNATLPEHNVRVMEACFEVGCGYVDTAGYSLPVGGEKGGVLDQLARDAAWRDRGLTAIVSMGSDPGLSNI
;
A
#
# COMPACT_ATOMS: atom_id res chain seq x y z
N MET A 1 -45.34 -44.75 -2.95
CA MET A 1 -45.49 -43.29 -2.73
C MET A 1 -45.03 -42.97 -1.31
N GLN A 2 -43.77 -42.56 -1.13
CA GLN A 2 -43.27 -41.82 0.04
C GLN A 2 -41.78 -41.53 -0.19
N SER A 3 -41.47 -40.26 -0.44
CA SER A 3 -40.13 -39.73 -0.65
C SER A 3 -39.46 -39.44 0.69
N ARG A 4 -38.24 -39.95 0.89
CA ARG A 4 -37.38 -39.57 2.03
C ARG A 4 -36.70 -38.24 1.68
N ARG A 5 -37.13 -37.17 2.36
CA ARG A 5 -36.48 -35.85 2.31
C ARG A 5 -35.14 -35.92 3.04
N GLY A 6 -34.06 -35.58 2.32
CA GLY A 6 -32.71 -35.45 2.86
C GLY A 6 -32.58 -34.23 3.79
N ASP A 7 -31.91 -34.47 4.90
CA ASP A 7 -31.50 -33.53 5.95
C ASP A 7 -30.56 -32.45 5.38
N ARG A 8 -31.09 -31.24 5.10
CA ARG A 8 -30.30 -30.05 4.81
C ARG A 8 -30.02 -29.31 6.11
N ARG A 9 -28.96 -29.69 6.82
CA ARG A 9 -28.39 -28.86 7.89
C ARG A 9 -27.67 -27.67 7.26
N GLY A 10 -28.34 -26.52 7.34
CA GLY A 10 -27.84 -25.23 6.88
C GLY A 10 -26.55 -24.83 7.60
N ILE A 11 -25.55 -24.48 6.79
CA ILE A 11 -24.38 -23.72 7.21
C ILE A 11 -24.90 -22.35 7.64
N ARG A 12 -24.90 -22.10 8.95
CA ARG A 12 -25.19 -20.76 9.48
C ARG A 12 -23.95 -19.90 9.20
N HIS A 13 -24.07 -18.98 8.25
CA HIS A 13 -23.16 -17.86 8.15
C HIS A 13 -23.32 -17.01 9.40
N ASP A 14 -22.26 -16.89 10.19
CA ASP A 14 -22.15 -15.91 11.26
C ASP A 14 -21.63 -14.60 10.65
N PRO A 15 -22.45 -13.52 10.58
CA PRO A 15 -22.02 -12.24 10.02
C PRO A 15 -21.34 -11.33 11.06
N GLY A 16 -21.00 -11.84 12.25
CA GLY A 16 -20.72 -11.01 13.42
C GLY A 16 -19.32 -11.11 14.00
N ARG A 17 -18.26 -10.74 13.25
CA ARG A 17 -17.01 -10.26 13.88
C ARG A 17 -16.09 -9.51 12.91
N PHE A 18 -16.53 -8.34 12.42
CA PHE A 18 -15.58 -7.36 11.87
C PHE A 18 -14.61 -6.98 12.98
N ARG A 19 -13.32 -7.29 12.81
CA ARG A 19 -12.28 -6.79 13.72
C ARG A 19 -12.22 -5.28 13.50
N THR A 20 -12.74 -4.50 14.43
CA THR A 20 -12.49 -3.05 14.44
C THR A 20 -11.00 -2.84 14.75
N ARG A 21 -10.15 -2.83 13.73
CA ARG A 21 -8.77 -2.35 13.88
C ARG A 21 -8.82 -0.83 14.07
N ARG A 22 -7.96 -0.33 14.96
CA ARG A 22 -7.88 1.13 15.20
C ARG A 22 -7.46 1.81 13.89
N PRO A 23 -8.08 2.93 13.51
CA PRO A 23 -7.63 3.69 12.35
C PRO A 23 -6.14 4.04 12.53
N ILE A 24 -5.39 4.04 11.43
CA ILE A 24 -4.00 4.51 11.38
C ILE A 24 -4.03 5.97 11.84
N GLN A 25 -3.73 6.23 13.12
CA GLN A 25 -3.73 7.57 13.67
C GLN A 25 -2.56 8.35 13.06
N HIS A 26 -2.90 9.48 12.41
CA HIS A 26 -1.98 10.43 11.78
C HIS A 26 -0.78 10.79 12.66
N LEU A 27 0.42 10.51 12.16
CA LEU A 27 1.70 10.94 12.74
C LEU A 27 2.47 11.80 11.74
N CYS A 28 1.89 12.93 11.32
CA CYS A 28 2.65 13.96 10.63
C CYS A 28 2.14 15.35 11.00
N GLY A 29 2.51 15.80 12.21
CA GLY A 29 2.52 17.22 12.55
C GLY A 29 3.91 17.82 12.32
N PRO A 30 4.03 19.08 11.86
CA PRO A 30 5.33 19.72 11.67
C PRO A 30 6.07 19.86 13.01
N ARG A 31 7.33 19.41 13.08
CA ARG A 31 8.17 19.55 14.27
C ARG A 31 8.49 21.03 14.52
N PRO A 32 8.46 21.53 15.77
CA PRO A 32 8.87 22.90 16.06
C PRO A 32 10.39 23.07 15.86
N HIS A 33 10.77 24.21 15.27
CA HIS A 33 12.15 24.66 15.11
C HIS A 33 12.88 24.69 16.45
N ARG A 34 14.06 24.07 16.53
CA ARG A 34 14.95 24.20 17.70
C ARG A 34 16.01 25.26 17.41
N GLU A 35 15.82 26.45 17.97
CA GLU A 35 16.82 27.52 18.05
C GLU A 35 18.06 27.03 18.80
N SER A 36 19.25 27.30 18.26
CA SER A 36 20.53 27.13 18.94
C SER A 36 21.03 28.48 19.50
N ARG A 37 20.65 28.78 20.76
CA ARG A 37 21.45 29.63 21.67
C ARG A 37 22.28 28.66 22.50
N GLY A 38 23.61 28.69 22.63
CA GLY A 38 24.59 29.77 22.68
C GLY A 38 25.44 29.53 23.95
N LEU A 39 26.73 29.88 23.91
CA LEU A 39 27.75 29.92 25.00
C LEU A 39 28.77 28.76 24.96
N ASN A 40 30.00 28.89 24.41
CA ASN A 40 31.11 29.84 24.58
C ASN A 40 31.99 29.51 25.80
N GLN A 41 33.26 29.12 25.59
CA GLN A 41 34.45 29.87 26.03
C GLN A 41 35.78 29.08 25.95
N ARG A 42 36.70 29.67 25.16
CA ARG A 42 38.15 29.90 25.41
C ARG A 42 39.06 28.72 25.81
N ALA A 43 40.12 28.50 25.02
CA ALA A 43 41.48 29.00 25.31
C ALA A 43 42.54 28.39 24.35
N ARG A 44 43.37 29.28 23.76
CA ARG A 44 44.85 29.24 23.55
C ARG A 44 45.46 27.97 22.90
N ASP A 45 46.51 27.99 22.08
CA ASP A 45 47.46 28.98 21.61
C ASP A 45 48.18 28.36 20.39
N ARG A 46 48.76 29.18 19.51
CA ARG A 46 49.51 28.78 18.32
C ARG A 46 50.91 28.24 18.69
N ARG A 47 51.41 27.21 17.99
CA ARG A 47 52.70 27.18 17.23
C ARG A 47 53.11 25.74 16.83
N SER A 48 53.55 25.59 15.59
CA SER A 48 54.18 24.42 14.95
C SER A 48 55.70 24.41 15.17
N PRO A 49 56.43 23.28 14.92
CA PRO A 49 57.03 23.05 13.59
C PRO A 49 57.11 21.57 13.11
N ARG A 50 57.37 21.41 11.79
CA ARG A 50 57.61 20.19 10.97
C ARG A 50 59.03 19.59 11.19
N PRO A 51 59.54 18.61 10.39
CA PRO A 51 58.97 17.38 9.80
C PRO A 51 59.85 16.13 10.08
N GLY A 52 59.35 14.92 9.80
CA GLY A 52 60.21 13.75 9.55
C GLY A 52 59.51 12.41 9.71
N GLY A 53 59.77 11.48 8.77
CA GLY A 53 59.58 10.05 8.98
C GLY A 53 58.58 9.37 8.04
N ILE A 54 59.11 8.79 6.97
CA ILE A 54 58.45 7.86 6.04
C ILE A 54 58.08 6.58 6.77
N SER A 55 56.84 6.11 6.64
CA SER A 55 56.49 4.69 6.78
C SER A 55 55.03 4.47 6.34
N GLY A 56 54.84 3.63 5.33
CA GLY A 56 53.57 3.46 4.63
C GLY A 56 52.44 2.89 5.49
N ARG A 57 51.23 3.35 5.20
CA ARG A 57 50.00 2.59 5.44
C ARG A 57 49.07 2.79 4.26
N ARG A 58 48.58 1.65 3.75
CA ARG A 58 47.52 1.55 2.76
C ARG A 58 46.38 2.47 3.22
N THR A 59 45.96 3.41 2.37
CA THR A 59 44.67 4.08 2.56
C THR A 59 43.59 3.03 2.34
N ALA A 60 43.11 2.43 3.43
CA ALA A 60 41.82 1.78 3.41
C ALA A 60 40.82 2.86 3.00
N ARG A 61 40.19 2.66 1.84
CA ARG A 61 39.04 3.44 1.43
C ARG A 61 37.96 3.10 2.46
N GLU A 62 37.68 4.02 3.37
CA GLU A 62 36.49 3.95 4.21
C GLU A 62 35.30 4.03 3.26
N GLU A 63 34.84 2.87 2.85
CA GLU A 63 33.50 2.68 2.31
C GLU A 63 32.55 3.06 3.44
N ASN A 64 32.05 4.29 3.39
CA ASN A 64 30.89 4.71 4.16
C ASN A 64 29.71 3.84 3.71
N GLN A 65 29.62 2.65 4.29
CA GLN A 65 28.40 1.87 4.30
C GLN A 65 27.43 2.70 5.13
N VAL A 66 26.48 3.34 4.45
CA VAL A 66 25.30 3.88 5.09
C VAL A 66 24.51 2.67 5.58
N GLU A 67 24.85 2.23 6.78
CA GLU A 67 24.10 1.27 7.56
C GLU A 67 22.73 1.92 7.80
N THR A 68 21.73 1.53 7.02
CA THR A 68 20.34 1.89 7.27
C THR A 68 19.86 1.06 8.45
N SER A 69 20.36 1.41 9.64
CA SER A 69 19.90 0.84 10.89
C SER A 69 18.45 1.23 11.10
N LYS A 70 17.63 0.21 11.33
CA LYS A 70 16.26 0.30 11.86
C LYS A 70 16.25 1.22 13.09
N ALA A 71 15.91 2.48 12.92
CA ALA A 71 15.58 3.36 14.03
C ALA A 71 14.05 3.35 14.25
N ASP A 72 13.63 2.39 15.06
CA ASP A 72 12.63 2.50 16.13
C ASP A 72 11.38 3.36 15.90
N LEU A 73 10.40 2.80 15.19
CA LEU A 73 9.00 2.86 15.65
C LEU A 73 8.38 1.46 15.47
N PRO A 74 7.95 0.78 16.55
CA PRO A 74 7.27 -0.50 16.43
C PRO A 74 5.81 -0.24 16.05
N LEU A 75 5.57 0.21 14.82
CA LEU A 75 4.23 0.09 14.23
C LEU A 75 4.10 -1.36 13.75
N ARG A 76 3.91 -2.29 14.68
CA ARG A 76 3.38 -3.62 14.33
C ARG A 76 1.87 -3.51 14.21
N CYS A 77 1.43 -2.84 13.14
CA CYS A 77 0.10 -3.08 12.59
C CYS A 77 0.29 -4.18 11.55
N ASP A 78 -0.41 -5.31 11.68
CA ASP A 78 -0.40 -6.28 10.58
C ASP A 78 -0.98 -5.58 9.36
N VAL A 79 -0.26 -5.50 8.25
CA VAL A 79 -0.71 -4.79 7.04
C VAL A 79 -1.37 -5.80 6.10
N GLN A 80 -2.63 -5.54 5.75
CA GLN A 80 -3.35 -6.31 4.73
C GLN A 80 -3.54 -5.47 3.46
N ALA A 81 -3.05 -6.00 2.33
CA ALA A 81 -3.25 -5.42 1.01
C ALA A 81 -4.33 -6.19 0.22
N ALA A 82 -5.25 -5.49 -0.42
CA ALA A 82 -6.16 -6.08 -1.40
C ALA A 82 -5.66 -5.83 -2.83
N VAL A 83 -5.47 -6.87 -3.65
CA VAL A 83 -5.14 -6.73 -5.07
C VAL A 83 -6.36 -7.12 -5.90
N LEU A 84 -6.91 -6.14 -6.62
CA LEU A 84 -8.10 -6.30 -7.43
C LEU A 84 -7.68 -6.49 -8.90
N GLY A 85 -8.03 -7.63 -9.46
CA GLY A 85 -7.56 -8.06 -10.78
C GLY A 85 -6.28 -8.88 -10.67
N THR A 86 -6.30 -10.07 -11.26
CA THR A 86 -5.19 -11.04 -11.24
C THR A 86 -4.65 -11.33 -12.65
N GLY A 87 -4.79 -10.35 -13.55
CA GLY A 87 -4.13 -10.34 -14.85
C GLY A 87 -2.61 -10.19 -14.74
N GLY A 88 -1.94 -9.91 -15.85
CA GLY A 88 -0.47 -9.81 -15.89
C GLY A 88 0.09 -8.85 -14.84
N LEU A 89 -0.49 -7.65 -14.72
CA LEU A 89 -0.07 -6.64 -13.75
C LEU A 89 -0.37 -7.06 -12.31
N GLY A 90 -1.60 -7.49 -12.03
CA GLY A 90 -2.00 -7.95 -10.70
C GLY A 90 -1.16 -9.11 -10.17
N ARG A 91 -0.73 -10.03 -11.06
CA ARG A 91 0.22 -11.10 -10.71
C ARG A 91 1.57 -10.56 -10.25
N ILE A 92 2.14 -9.59 -10.96
CA ILE A 92 3.43 -8.98 -10.57
C ILE A 92 3.29 -8.23 -9.26
N ILE A 93 2.25 -7.40 -9.11
CA ILE A 93 1.96 -6.70 -7.85
C ILE A 93 1.86 -7.69 -6.69
N THR A 94 1.12 -8.79 -6.87
CA THR A 94 0.99 -9.84 -5.85
C THR A 94 2.33 -10.45 -5.49
N LEU A 95 3.20 -10.72 -6.48
CA LEU A 95 4.54 -11.29 -6.27
C LEU A 95 5.45 -10.35 -5.45
N GLU A 96 5.43 -9.05 -5.80
CA GLU A 96 6.23 -8.03 -5.13
C GLU A 96 5.75 -7.83 -3.69
N LEU A 97 4.43 -7.64 -3.49
CA LEU A 97 3.85 -7.51 -2.15
C LEU A 97 4.09 -8.77 -1.30
N ALA A 98 4.00 -9.96 -1.89
CA ALA A 98 4.22 -11.21 -1.17
C ALA A 98 5.67 -11.43 -0.72
N SER A 99 6.60 -10.61 -1.23
CA SER A 99 8.03 -10.61 -0.87
C SER A 99 8.41 -9.42 0.02
N ASP A 100 7.50 -8.46 0.24
CA ASP A 100 7.75 -7.28 1.05
C ASP A 100 7.49 -7.58 2.55
N PRO A 101 8.49 -7.43 3.44
CA PRO A 101 8.33 -7.72 4.86
C PRO A 101 7.42 -6.73 5.60
N ARG A 102 6.96 -5.66 4.94
CA ARG A 102 5.98 -4.70 5.48
C ARG A 102 4.53 -5.13 5.24
N VAL A 103 4.30 -6.20 4.47
CA VAL A 103 2.97 -6.72 4.15
C VAL A 103 2.83 -8.10 4.77
N ASP A 104 1.81 -8.27 5.61
CA ASP A 104 1.58 -9.52 6.36
C ASP A 104 0.53 -10.40 5.65
N GLU A 105 -0.47 -9.78 5.04
CA GLU A 105 -1.59 -10.47 4.39
C GLU A 105 -1.94 -9.85 3.04
N ILE A 106 -2.33 -10.68 2.09
CA ILE A 106 -2.77 -10.26 0.77
C ILE A 106 -4.09 -10.94 0.43
N VAL A 107 -5.12 -10.15 0.15
CA VAL A 107 -6.37 -10.64 -0.42
C VAL A 107 -6.37 -10.33 -1.91
N ILE A 108 -6.31 -11.37 -2.74
CA ILE A 108 -6.39 -11.23 -4.19
C ILE A 108 -7.80 -11.57 -4.67
N ALA A 109 -8.35 -10.75 -5.57
CA ALA A 109 -9.69 -10.96 -6.09
C ALA A 109 -9.73 -10.76 -7.61
N ASP A 110 -10.46 -11.64 -8.29
CA ASP A 110 -10.75 -11.52 -9.72
C ASP A 110 -12.16 -12.05 -10.00
N LYS A 111 -12.79 -11.55 -11.05
CA LYS A 111 -14.07 -12.07 -11.54
C LYS A 111 -13.96 -13.54 -11.92
N LYS A 112 -12.79 -13.96 -12.42
CA LYS A 112 -12.46 -15.34 -12.73
C LYS A 112 -11.66 -15.94 -11.57
N GLY A 113 -12.35 -16.61 -10.64
CA GLY A 113 -11.74 -17.09 -9.40
C GLY A 113 -10.64 -18.15 -9.59
N ASP A 114 -10.58 -18.81 -10.74
CA ASP A 114 -9.47 -19.71 -11.12
C ASP A 114 -8.15 -18.95 -11.24
N ARG A 115 -8.16 -17.73 -11.80
CA ARG A 115 -6.98 -16.88 -11.91
C ARG A 115 -6.44 -16.47 -10.55
N SER A 116 -7.31 -16.07 -9.63
CA SER A 116 -6.89 -15.70 -8.28
C SER A 116 -6.37 -16.92 -7.50
N ARG A 117 -7.05 -18.08 -7.61
CA ARG A 117 -6.58 -19.32 -6.98
C ARG A 117 -5.19 -19.75 -7.46
N ALA A 118 -4.85 -19.53 -8.72
CA ALA A 118 -3.54 -19.87 -9.29
C ALA A 118 -2.37 -19.09 -8.68
N LEU A 119 -2.63 -17.95 -8.01
CA LEU A 119 -1.59 -17.12 -7.41
C LEU A 119 -1.40 -17.36 -5.91
N LYS A 120 -2.21 -18.21 -5.26
CA LYS A 120 -2.08 -18.50 -3.82
C LYS A 120 -0.70 -19.01 -3.42
N SER A 121 -0.05 -19.76 -4.30
CA SER A 121 1.29 -20.32 -4.06
C SER A 121 2.43 -19.31 -4.21
N LEU A 122 2.15 -18.05 -4.58
CA LEU A 122 3.15 -17.00 -4.64
C LEU A 122 3.52 -16.43 -3.26
N GLY A 123 2.77 -16.77 -2.22
CA GLY A 123 3.04 -16.31 -0.85
C GLY A 123 4.42 -16.77 -0.40
N LYS A 124 5.27 -15.80 -0.01
CA LYS A 124 6.58 -16.08 0.60
C LYS A 124 6.57 -15.64 2.05
N THR A 125 6.46 -14.34 2.29
CA THR A 125 6.40 -13.73 3.63
C THR A 125 4.96 -13.42 4.02
N ALA A 126 4.15 -12.94 3.07
CA ALA A 126 2.74 -12.62 3.30
C ALA A 126 1.83 -13.84 3.07
N ALA A 127 0.77 -13.96 3.89
CA ALA A 127 -0.28 -14.94 3.69
C ALA A 127 -1.22 -14.50 2.55
N ILE A 128 -1.50 -15.37 1.58
CA ILE A 128 -2.36 -15.03 0.44
C ILE A 128 -3.71 -15.73 0.53
N GLN A 129 -4.78 -14.94 0.58
CA GLN A 129 -6.16 -15.40 0.37
C GLN A 129 -6.62 -15.04 -1.03
N ALA A 130 -7.21 -16.00 -1.74
CA ALA A 130 -7.82 -15.74 -3.05
C ALA A 130 -9.34 -15.84 -2.98
N LEU A 131 -9.99 -14.82 -3.50
CA LEU A 131 -11.44 -14.68 -3.61
C LEU A 131 -11.85 -14.57 -5.08
N GLU A 132 -13.10 -14.92 -5.33
CA GLU A 132 -13.80 -14.59 -6.57
C GLU A 132 -14.71 -13.41 -6.29
N ALA A 133 -14.54 -12.31 -7.03
CA ALA A 133 -15.35 -11.12 -6.90
C ALA A 133 -15.36 -10.33 -8.20
N ASP A 134 -16.55 -9.93 -8.66
CA ASP A 134 -16.69 -8.93 -9.70
C ASP A 134 -16.66 -7.55 -9.02
N VAL A 135 -15.74 -6.68 -9.41
CA VAL A 135 -15.65 -5.32 -8.85
C VAL A 135 -16.88 -4.48 -9.17
N LYS A 136 -17.75 -4.92 -10.10
CA LYS A 136 -19.06 -4.32 -10.38
C LYS A 136 -20.12 -4.67 -9.32
N ASP A 137 -19.91 -5.72 -8.53
CA ASP A 137 -20.76 -6.10 -7.41
C ASP A 137 -20.29 -5.38 -6.13
N PRO A 138 -21.05 -4.40 -5.61
CA PRO A 138 -20.64 -3.63 -4.44
C PRO A 138 -20.53 -4.48 -3.17
N TYR A 139 -21.33 -5.54 -3.03
CA TYR A 139 -21.26 -6.42 -1.85
C TYR A 139 -20.02 -7.29 -1.89
N ALA A 140 -19.70 -7.85 -3.05
CA ALA A 140 -18.48 -8.64 -3.24
C ALA A 140 -17.23 -7.78 -3.04
N LEU A 141 -17.23 -6.56 -3.59
CA LEU A 141 -16.12 -5.62 -3.44
C LEU A 141 -15.91 -5.18 -1.99
N ARG A 142 -16.97 -4.78 -1.28
CA ARG A 142 -16.87 -4.43 0.15
C ARG A 142 -16.36 -5.60 1.01
N ARG A 143 -16.75 -6.84 0.69
CA ARG A 143 -16.23 -8.03 1.38
C ARG A 143 -14.73 -8.21 1.16
N VAL A 144 -14.21 -7.95 -0.04
CA VAL A 144 -12.78 -8.03 -0.33
C VAL A 144 -12.00 -6.94 0.42
N LEU A 145 -12.58 -5.75 0.56
CA LEU A 145 -11.93 -4.58 1.15
C LEU A 145 -12.09 -4.45 2.67
N ALA A 146 -12.92 -5.29 3.29
CA ALA A 146 -13.38 -5.10 4.68
C ALA A 146 -12.26 -4.95 5.71
N ASP A 147 -11.18 -5.72 5.57
CA ASP A 147 -10.04 -5.73 6.48
C ASP A 147 -8.76 -5.15 5.83
N ALA A 148 -8.87 -4.62 4.61
CA ALA A 148 -7.72 -4.14 3.85
C ALA A 148 -7.30 -2.74 4.29
N ASP A 149 -6.01 -2.53 4.54
CA ASP A 149 -5.43 -1.20 4.81
C ASP A 149 -5.25 -0.41 3.51
N VAL A 150 -4.95 -1.12 2.41
CA VAL A 150 -4.78 -0.54 1.09
C VAL A 150 -5.30 -1.47 -0.01
N ALA A 151 -5.99 -0.91 -0.99
CA ALA A 151 -6.39 -1.60 -2.20
C ALA A 151 -5.52 -1.16 -3.38
N VAL A 152 -4.94 -2.13 -4.08
CA VAL A 152 -4.26 -1.94 -5.36
C VAL A 152 -5.20 -2.40 -6.48
N ASN A 153 -5.74 -1.42 -7.21
CA ASN A 153 -6.60 -1.64 -8.35
C ASN A 153 -5.77 -1.92 -9.60
N ALA A 154 -5.65 -3.20 -9.94
CA ALA A 154 -5.04 -3.70 -11.18
C ALA A 154 -6.11 -4.19 -12.18
N THR A 155 -7.35 -3.69 -12.06
CA THR A 155 -8.44 -3.97 -13.00
C THR A 155 -8.43 -2.99 -14.18
N LEU A 156 -9.52 -2.96 -14.96
CA LEU A 156 -9.65 -2.00 -16.05
C LEU A 156 -9.87 -0.57 -15.51
N PRO A 157 -9.33 0.47 -16.16
CA PRO A 157 -9.43 1.85 -15.65
C PRO A 157 -10.88 2.37 -15.54
N GLU A 158 -11.82 1.82 -16.32
CA GLU A 158 -13.27 2.09 -16.22
C GLU A 158 -13.86 1.72 -14.84
N HIS A 159 -13.11 1.00 -14.00
CA HIS A 159 -13.51 0.64 -12.63
C HIS A 159 -12.85 1.50 -11.55
N ASN A 160 -11.92 2.40 -11.91
CA ASN A 160 -11.14 3.17 -10.94
C ASN A 160 -12.01 3.91 -9.93
N VAL A 161 -12.93 4.75 -10.40
CA VAL A 161 -13.81 5.54 -9.53
C VAL A 161 -14.70 4.62 -8.68
N ARG A 162 -15.22 3.53 -9.23
CA ARG A 162 -16.04 2.57 -8.48
C ARG A 162 -15.25 1.95 -7.32
N VAL A 163 -14.02 1.51 -7.59
CA VAL A 163 -13.18 0.90 -6.58
C VAL A 163 -12.73 1.93 -5.55
N MET A 164 -12.34 3.13 -6.01
CA MET A 164 -11.96 4.24 -5.15
C MET A 164 -13.08 4.60 -4.17
N GLU A 165 -14.33 4.70 -4.64
CA GLU A 165 -15.48 4.93 -3.76
C GLU A 165 -15.69 3.81 -2.75
N ALA A 166 -15.57 2.54 -3.17
CA ALA A 166 -15.70 1.43 -2.23
C ALA A 166 -14.60 1.47 -1.15
N CYS A 167 -13.37 1.83 -1.51
CA CYS A 167 -12.26 2.01 -0.56
C CYS A 167 -12.55 3.15 0.40
N PHE A 168 -13.02 4.29 -0.12
CA PHE A 168 -13.45 5.42 0.69
C PHE A 168 -14.51 4.98 1.70
N GLU A 169 -15.60 4.34 1.26
CA GLU A 169 -16.68 3.85 2.11
C GLU A 169 -16.18 3.00 3.28
N VAL A 170 -15.28 2.04 3.02
CA VAL A 170 -14.76 1.14 4.07
C VAL A 170 -13.60 1.73 4.89
N GLY A 171 -13.02 2.86 4.47
CA GLY A 171 -11.87 3.47 5.14
C GLY A 171 -10.52 2.85 4.75
N CYS A 172 -10.42 2.29 3.55
CA CYS A 172 -9.23 1.66 2.98
C CYS A 172 -8.47 2.67 2.09
N GLY A 173 -7.14 2.64 2.13
CA GLY A 173 -6.31 3.38 1.19
C GLY A 173 -6.47 2.87 -0.26
N TYR A 174 -6.09 3.67 -1.25
CA TYR A 174 -6.29 3.32 -2.65
C TYR A 174 -5.05 3.58 -3.50
N VAL A 175 -4.73 2.65 -4.40
CA VAL A 175 -3.72 2.80 -5.44
C VAL A 175 -4.25 2.25 -6.75
N ASP A 176 -4.06 2.96 -7.87
CA ASP A 176 -4.22 2.40 -9.21
C ASP A 176 -3.00 2.69 -10.08
N THR A 177 -2.85 1.96 -11.17
CA THR A 177 -1.68 2.05 -12.07
C THR A 177 -1.98 2.72 -13.40
N ALA A 178 -3.22 3.15 -13.62
CA ALA A 178 -3.67 3.57 -14.94
C ALA A 178 -4.75 4.63 -14.82
N GLY A 179 -4.50 5.79 -15.40
CA GLY A 179 -5.54 6.78 -15.63
C GLY A 179 -6.54 6.25 -16.65
N TYR A 180 -7.83 6.38 -16.35
CA TYR A 180 -8.85 6.29 -17.39
C TYR A 180 -8.94 7.65 -18.09
N SER A 181 -9.07 7.64 -19.40
CA SER A 181 -9.48 8.80 -20.19
C SER A 181 -10.56 8.31 -21.14
N LEU A 182 -11.81 8.74 -20.95
CA LEU A 182 -12.79 8.70 -22.04
C LEU A 182 -12.81 10.08 -22.66
N PRO A 183 -12.31 10.26 -23.89
CA PRO A 183 -12.53 11.48 -24.62
C PRO A 183 -13.61 11.26 -25.68
N VAL A 184 -14.84 11.67 -25.38
CA VAL A 184 -15.80 12.10 -26.43
C VAL A 184 -16.64 13.24 -25.86
N GLY A 185 -16.56 14.44 -26.46
CA GLY A 185 -17.59 15.47 -26.29
C GLY A 185 -17.58 16.31 -25.00
N GLY A 186 -16.41 16.78 -24.55
CA GLY A 186 -16.36 17.91 -23.59
C GLY A 186 -16.63 17.60 -22.11
N GLU A 187 -16.73 16.34 -21.71
CA GLU A 187 -16.93 15.97 -20.30
C GLU A 187 -15.62 15.75 -19.54
N LYS A 188 -15.62 16.17 -18.26
CA LYS A 188 -14.61 15.78 -17.28
C LYS A 188 -14.82 14.30 -16.99
N GLY A 189 -13.86 13.49 -17.39
CA GLY A 189 -13.88 12.05 -17.18
C GLY A 189 -12.50 11.56 -16.77
N GLY A 190 -12.45 10.45 -16.04
CA GLY A 190 -11.22 9.71 -15.84
C GLY A 190 -10.41 10.16 -14.61
N VAL A 191 -9.10 10.38 -14.76
CA VAL A 191 -8.25 10.77 -13.62
C VAL A 191 -8.72 12.06 -12.92
N LEU A 192 -9.31 12.99 -13.66
CA LEU A 192 -9.89 14.21 -13.08
C LEU A 192 -11.05 13.93 -12.12
N ASP A 193 -11.84 12.89 -12.38
CA ASP A 193 -12.93 12.49 -11.46
C ASP A 193 -12.38 11.88 -10.18
N GLN A 194 -11.26 11.17 -10.28
CA GLN A 194 -10.55 10.65 -9.11
C GLN A 194 -9.98 11.81 -8.29
N LEU A 195 -9.36 12.80 -8.93
CA LEU A 195 -8.80 13.98 -8.27
C LEU A 195 -9.87 14.90 -7.66
N ALA A 196 -11.07 14.95 -8.25
CA ALA A 196 -12.19 15.71 -7.69
C ALA A 196 -12.61 15.25 -6.27
N ARG A 197 -12.14 14.07 -5.83
CA ARG A 197 -12.42 13.50 -4.50
C ARG A 197 -11.39 13.86 -3.43
N ASP A 198 -10.32 14.59 -3.79
CA ASP A 198 -9.21 14.95 -2.88
C ASP A 198 -9.70 15.51 -1.54
N ALA A 199 -10.59 16.50 -1.57
CA ALA A 199 -11.11 17.13 -0.36
C ALA A 199 -11.77 16.12 0.59
N ALA A 200 -12.63 15.25 0.06
CA ALA A 200 -13.33 14.23 0.87
C ALA A 200 -12.34 13.20 1.46
N TRP A 201 -11.35 12.76 0.68
CA TRP A 201 -10.32 11.84 1.13
C TRP A 201 -9.46 12.45 2.24
N ARG A 202 -9.04 13.70 2.05
CA ARG A 202 -8.26 14.47 3.03
C ARG A 202 -9.03 14.67 4.33
N ASP A 203 -10.30 15.05 4.26
CA ASP A 203 -11.14 15.28 5.43
C ASP A 203 -11.34 14.00 6.25
N ARG A 204 -11.29 12.83 5.60
CA ARG A 204 -11.36 11.51 6.26
C ARG A 204 -10.00 10.95 6.67
N GLY A 205 -8.91 11.64 6.33
CA GLY A 205 -7.56 11.17 6.65
C GLY A 205 -7.09 9.97 5.83
N LEU A 206 -7.71 9.71 4.67
CA LEU A 206 -7.37 8.62 3.78
C LEU A 206 -6.44 9.09 2.67
N THR A 207 -5.64 8.16 2.14
CA THR A 207 -4.70 8.42 1.05
C THR A 207 -5.08 7.60 -0.18
N ALA A 208 -5.16 8.29 -1.33
CA ALA A 208 -5.28 7.68 -2.64
C ALA A 208 -4.10 8.10 -3.52
N ILE A 209 -3.48 7.15 -4.20
CA ILE A 209 -2.43 7.40 -5.21
C ILE A 209 -2.97 6.92 -6.56
N VAL A 210 -3.14 7.85 -7.49
CA VAL A 210 -3.73 7.56 -8.80
C VAL A 210 -2.66 7.47 -9.87
N SER A 211 -2.88 6.66 -10.91
CA SER A 211 -2.03 6.62 -12.10
C SER A 211 -0.56 6.27 -11.81
N MET A 212 -0.31 5.36 -10.87
CA MET A 212 1.03 4.94 -10.44
C MET A 212 1.56 3.73 -11.23
N GLY A 213 1.68 3.91 -12.55
CA GLY A 213 2.26 2.92 -13.47
C GLY A 213 3.66 3.29 -13.93
N SER A 214 4.00 2.90 -15.17
CA SER A 214 5.23 3.35 -15.83
C SER A 214 5.05 4.72 -16.49
N ASP A 215 3.98 4.87 -17.26
CA ASP A 215 3.57 6.13 -17.89
C ASP A 215 2.05 6.09 -18.09
N PRO A 216 1.25 6.84 -17.32
CA PRO A 216 1.66 7.72 -16.20
C PRO A 216 2.23 6.95 -14.99
N GLY A 217 2.96 7.65 -14.12
CA GLY A 217 3.50 7.14 -12.85
C GLY A 217 4.98 7.41 -12.72
N LEU A 218 5.83 6.46 -13.12
CA LEU A 218 7.29 6.66 -13.11
C LEU A 218 7.71 7.85 -13.96
N SER A 219 7.04 8.11 -15.09
CA SER A 219 7.29 9.29 -15.93
C SER A 219 7.01 10.63 -15.24
N ASN A 220 6.22 10.63 -14.15
CA ASN A 220 5.87 11.83 -13.40
C ASN A 220 6.84 12.16 -12.26
N ILE A 221 7.73 11.22 -11.88
CA ILE A 221 8.72 11.34 -10.79
C ILE A 221 10.07 11.74 -11.39
#